data_AF-A0A6B3GJC4-F1
#
_entry.id   AF-A0A6B3GJC4-F1
#
_cell.length_a   1.000
_cell.length_b   1.000
_cell.length_c   1.000
_cell.angle_alpha   90.00
_cell.angle_beta   90.00
_cell.angle_gamma   90.00
#
_symmetry.space_group_name_H-M   'P 1'
#
loop_
_entity.id
_entity.type
_entity.pdbx_description
1 polymer ?
#
loop_
_entity_poly.entity_id
_entity_poly.type
_entity_poly.pdbx_seq_one_letter_code
_entity_poly.pdbx_strand_id
1 'polypeptide(L)' 'REAGRRMNSLSQGGLPVDVAEAVAWFAQPGSAAVNGQVLRVCGQSLLGA' A
#
# COMPACT_ATOMS: atom_id res chain seq x y z
N ARG A 1 -10.70 -8.25 -13.24
CA ARG A 1 -11.12 -8.08 -11.82
C ARG A 1 -10.47 -9.13 -10.91
N GLU A 2 -10.56 -10.43 -11.24
CA GLU A 2 -10.09 -11.48 -10.32
C GLU A 2 -8.55 -11.60 -10.22
N ALA A 3 -7.85 -11.50 -11.34
CA ALA A 3 -6.38 -11.55 -11.38
C ALA A 3 -5.75 -10.53 -10.42
N GLY A 4 -6.11 -9.25 -10.51
CA GLY A 4 -5.60 -8.21 -9.60
C GLY A 4 -5.99 -8.42 -8.13
N ARG A 5 -7.12 -9.08 -7.85
CA ARG A 5 -7.56 -9.38 -6.47
C ARG A 5 -6.74 -10.50 -5.83
N ARG A 6 -6.22 -11.45 -6.62
CA ARG A 6 -5.51 -12.64 -6.10
C ARG A 6 -4.01 -12.67 -6.37
N MET A 7 -3.50 -11.88 -7.32
CA MET A 7 -2.07 -11.83 -7.68
C MET A 7 -1.27 -10.95 -6.71
N ASN A 8 -1.34 -11.30 -5.43
CA ASN A 8 -0.57 -10.73 -4.33
C ASN A 8 -0.52 -11.75 -3.19
N SER A 9 0.41 -11.59 -2.25
CA SER A 9 0.63 -12.57 -1.19
C SER A 9 -0.51 -12.70 -0.18
N LEU A 10 -1.38 -11.68 -0.10
CA LEU A 10 -2.55 -11.71 0.79
C LEU A 10 -3.80 -12.34 0.14
N SER A 11 -3.71 -12.72 -1.15
CA SER A 11 -4.79 -13.36 -1.93
C SER A 11 -6.14 -12.61 -1.89
N GLN A 12 -6.11 -11.31 -1.61
CA GLN A 12 -7.30 -10.46 -1.53
C GLN A 12 -7.04 -9.07 -2.10
N GLY A 13 -8.11 -8.38 -2.46
CA GLY A 13 -8.04 -6.97 -2.85
C GLY A 13 -8.04 -6.10 -1.60
N GLY A 14 -7.29 -5.00 -1.63
CA GLY A 14 -7.27 -4.02 -0.55
C GLY A 14 -8.60 -3.29 -0.39
N LEU A 15 -8.76 -2.69 0.78
CA LEU A 15 -9.84 -1.78 1.13
C LEU A 15 -9.34 -0.32 1.04
N PRO A 16 -10.24 0.66 0.89
CA PRO A 16 -9.83 2.07 0.90
C PRO A 16 -9.10 2.50 2.19
N VAL A 17 -9.42 1.89 3.33
CA VAL A 17 -8.79 2.20 4.62
C VAL A 17 -7.29 1.85 4.63
N ASP A 18 -6.87 0.78 3.95
CA ASP A 18 -5.46 0.37 3.88
C ASP A 18 -4.58 1.46 3.25
N VAL A 19 -5.12 2.14 2.22
CA VAL A 19 -4.45 3.28 1.57
C VAL A 19 -4.45 4.50 2.48
N ALA A 20 -5.58 4.78 3.15
CA ALA A 20 -5.72 5.91 4.04
C ALA A 20 -4.74 5.82 5.23
N GLU A 21 -4.53 4.63 5.80
CA GLU A 21 -3.56 4.41 6.88
C GLU A 21 -2.13 4.71 6.45
N ALA A 22 -1.72 4.27 5.25
CA ALA A 22 -0.38 4.57 4.74
C ALA A 22 -0.18 6.07 4.50
N VAL A 23 -1.18 6.77 3.98
CA VAL A 23 -1.15 8.23 3.79
C VAL A 23 -1.09 8.95 5.15
N ALA A 24 -1.93 8.54 6.11
CA ALA A 24 -1.94 9.11 7.46
C ALA A 24 -0.60 8.88 8.16
N TRP A 25 0.03 7.72 7.94
CA TRP A 25 1.36 7.44 8.46
C TRP A 25 2.42 8.40 7.89
N PHE A 26 2.39 8.75 6.60
CA PHE A 26 3.29 9.79 6.08
C PHE A 26 2.98 11.19 6.63
N ALA A 27 1.72 11.49 6.89
CA ALA A 27 1.28 12.83 7.32
C ALA A 27 1.47 13.09 8.84
N GLN A 28 1.64 12.05 9.65
CA GLN A 28 1.73 12.22 11.11
C GLN A 28 3.03 12.91 11.53
N PRO A 29 3.04 13.67 12.65
CA PRO A 29 4.22 14.40 13.10
C PRO A 29 5.47 13.53 13.34
N GLY A 30 5.28 12.28 13.79
CA GLY A 30 6.37 11.34 14.04
C GLY A 30 7.13 10.89 12.79
N SER A 31 6.58 11.13 11.60
CA SER A 31 7.17 10.68 10.33
C SER A 31 7.99 11.77 9.63
N ALA A 32 8.32 12.89 10.29
CA ALA A 32 9.02 14.02 9.69
C ALA A 32 10.37 13.68 9.03
N ALA A 33 11.04 12.61 9.48
CA ALA A 33 12.29 12.12 8.89
C ALA A 33 12.10 11.23 7.64
N VAL A 34 10.87 10.85 7.31
CA VAL A 34 10.55 9.99 6.15
C VAL A 34 10.17 10.87 4.97
N ASN A 35 11.11 11.07 4.04
CA ASN A 35 10.93 11.93 2.87
C ASN A 35 11.33 11.23 1.56
N GLY A 36 10.70 11.61 0.45
CA GLY A 36 11.02 11.13 -0.91
C GLY A 36 10.71 9.65 -1.15
N GLN A 37 9.87 9.04 -0.32
CA GLN A 37 9.55 7.62 -0.42
C GLN A 37 8.38 7.36 -1.36
N VAL A 38 8.42 6.22 -2.05
CA VAL A 38 7.27 5.66 -2.78
C VAL A 38 6.93 4.33 -2.14
N LEU A 39 5.77 4.24 -1.50
CA LEU A 39 5.29 3.05 -0.82
C LEU A 39 4.11 2.43 -1.57
N ARG A 40 4.23 1.15 -1.95
CA ARG A 40 3.12 0.41 -2.57
C ARG A 40 2.20 -0.18 -1.51
N VAL A 41 0.93 0.23 -1.52
CA VAL A 41 -0.15 -0.39 -0.73
C VAL A 41 -0.83 -1.47 -1.58
N CYS A 42 -0.17 -2.62 -1.73
CA CYS A 42 -0.57 -3.61 -2.76
C CYS A 42 -0.68 -5.06 -2.27
N GLY A 43 -0.56 -5.31 -0.96
CA GLY A 43 -0.52 -6.69 -0.43
C GLY A 43 0.63 -7.53 -1.00
N GLN A 44 1.72 -6.89 -1.44
CA GLN A 44 2.80 -7.49 -2.23
C GLN A 44 2.32 -8.07 -3.56
N SER A 45 1.79 -7.23 -4.44
CA SER A 45 1.35 -7.65 -5.78
C SER A 45 2.52 -8.09 -6.66
N LEU A 46 2.28 -9.13 -7.47
CA LEU A 46 3.23 -9.69 -8.43
C LEU A 46 3.61 -8.73 -9.56
N LEU A 47 2.79 -7.70 -9.83
CA LEU A 47 3.10 -6.68 -10.83
C LEU A 47 4.18 -5.72 -10.28
N GLY A 48 5.21 -5.45 -11.08
CA GLY A 48 6.33 -4.57 -10.73
C GLY A 48 7.23 -4.30 -11.95
N ALA A 49 8.25 -3.46 -11.75
CA ALA A 49 9.33 -3.21 -12.70
C ALA A 49 10.63 -3.86 -12.20
#